data_AF-A0A968JLV2-F1
#
_entry.id   AF-A0A968JLV2-F1
#
_cell.length_a   1.000
_cell.length_b   1.000
_cell.length_c   1.000
_cell.angle_alpha   90.00
_cell.angle_beta   90.00
_cell.angle_gamma   90.00
#
_symmetry.space_group_name_H-M   'P 1'
#
loop_
_entity.id
_entity.type
_entity.pdbx_description
1 polymer ?
#
loop_
_entity_poly.entity_id
_entity_poly.type
_entity_poly.pdbx_seq_one_letter_code
_entity_poly.pdbx_strand_id
1 'polypeptide(L)'
;MRLLILSCSARKRNDADILPACERYDGPLWHVLRGYRRARPLFAHDLEVSVLSAAFGLIPETHPIPVYDQLMTAQQADTLRPQVLTCFADLMRQEYTHLCLGLSQRYVRAMQGWDELVPAGVAVTQTDGSMGIKLGQLRAWLFGEAWQPDPAHPTRLVASNSPRGAATICGMSLHLSRDEVLEQARQALQADGQHAQRYRDWYVLVDGYPVAPKWLVSLISGVPTSRFDASRARQVLLALGVDVERVL
;
A
#
# COMPACT_ATOMS: atom_id res chain seq x y z
N MET A 1 8.83 15.94 -21.06
CA MET A 1 8.11 16.02 -19.76
C MET A 1 7.83 14.60 -19.23
N ARG A 2 7.54 14.41 -17.93
CA ARG A 2 7.17 13.10 -17.36
C ARG A 2 5.71 13.11 -16.91
N LEU A 3 4.98 12.02 -17.15
CA LEU A 3 3.60 11.83 -16.69
C LEU A 3 3.54 10.73 -15.62
N LEU A 4 2.89 11.03 -14.50
CA LEU A 4 2.53 10.07 -13.47
C LEU A 4 1.00 9.96 -13.37
N ILE A 5 0.47 8.75 -13.48
CA ILE A 5 -0.94 8.46 -13.22
C ILE A 5 -1.06 7.66 -11.93
N LEU A 6 -1.70 8.22 -10.91
CA LEU A 6 -1.97 7.54 -9.64
C LEU A 6 -3.45 7.15 -9.53
N SER A 7 -3.74 6.01 -8.89
CA SER A 7 -5.11 5.71 -8.48
C SER A 7 -5.55 6.61 -7.33
N CYS A 8 -6.84 6.94 -7.26
CA CYS A 8 -7.39 7.63 -6.09
C CYS A 8 -7.21 6.80 -4.78
N SER A 9 -7.25 7.49 -3.65
CA SER A 9 -7.06 6.87 -2.32
C SER A 9 -8.39 6.66 -1.60
N ALA A 10 -8.52 5.52 -0.92
CA ALA A 10 -9.61 5.31 0.05
C ALA A 10 -9.53 6.32 1.20
N ARG A 11 -8.31 6.59 1.71
CA ARG A 11 -8.09 7.66 2.70
C ARG A 11 -8.16 9.02 2.01
N LYS A 12 -9.07 9.86 2.49
CA LYS A 12 -9.27 11.24 2.03
C LYS A 12 -9.26 12.17 3.24
N ARG A 13 -8.72 13.38 3.06
CA ARG A 13 -8.85 14.45 4.05
C ARG A 13 -10.31 14.94 4.08
N ASN A 14 -10.80 15.30 5.26
CA ASN A 14 -12.19 15.73 5.51
C ASN A 14 -12.28 17.13 6.13
N ASP A 15 -11.19 17.90 6.09
CA ASP A 15 -11.05 19.23 6.71
C ASP A 15 -11.62 20.38 5.89
N ALA A 16 -11.95 20.13 4.61
CA ALA A 16 -12.61 21.10 3.73
C ALA A 16 -13.57 20.42 2.76
N ASP A 17 -14.63 21.13 2.37
CA ASP A 17 -15.69 20.60 1.49
C ASP A 17 -15.17 20.26 0.09
N ILE A 18 -14.32 21.11 -0.49
CA ILE A 18 -13.69 20.92 -1.80
C ILE A 18 -12.18 21.11 -1.66
N LEU A 19 -11.39 20.19 -2.24
CA LEU A 19 -9.93 20.25 -2.28
C LEU A 19 -9.43 19.78 -3.65
N PRO A 20 -8.29 20.27 -4.15
CA PRO A 20 -7.60 19.64 -5.26
C PRO A 20 -7.37 18.15 -5.00
N ALA A 21 -7.46 17.31 -6.03
CA ALA A 21 -7.27 15.87 -5.90
C ALA A 21 -5.95 15.49 -5.19
N CYS A 22 -4.83 16.17 -5.48
CA CYS A 22 -3.54 15.94 -4.82
C CYS A 22 -3.52 16.25 -3.32
N GLU A 23 -4.42 17.12 -2.86
CA GLU A 23 -4.60 17.44 -1.46
C GLU A 23 -5.63 16.53 -0.80
N ARG A 24 -6.73 16.22 -1.50
CA ARG A 24 -7.80 15.35 -0.98
C ARG A 24 -7.29 13.95 -0.69
N TYR A 25 -6.49 13.36 -1.58
CA TYR A 25 -6.05 11.97 -1.43
C TYR A 25 -4.86 11.82 -0.48
N ASP A 26 -5.02 10.94 0.50
CA ASP A 26 -4.06 10.74 1.58
C ASP A 26 -3.55 9.30 1.69
N GLY A 27 -3.35 8.67 0.53
CA GLY A 27 -2.82 7.31 0.45
C GLY A 27 -1.28 7.25 0.49
N PRO A 28 -0.69 6.07 0.73
CA PRO A 28 0.77 5.91 0.75
C PRO A 28 1.51 6.41 -0.50
N LEU A 29 0.99 6.14 -1.71
CA LEU A 29 1.58 6.64 -2.97
C LEU A 29 1.57 8.18 -3.03
N TRP A 30 0.51 8.80 -2.50
CA TRP A 30 0.38 10.26 -2.41
C TRP A 30 1.37 10.86 -1.42
N HIS A 31 1.68 10.18 -0.31
CA HIS A 31 2.75 10.59 0.59
C HIS A 31 4.12 10.55 -0.08
N VAL A 32 4.40 9.56 -0.93
CA VAL A 32 5.65 9.47 -1.70
C VAL A 32 5.77 10.64 -2.67
N LEU A 33 4.71 10.94 -3.44
CA LEU A 33 4.67 12.10 -4.33
C LEU A 33 4.90 13.42 -3.57
N ARG A 34 4.23 13.63 -2.43
CA ARG A 34 4.44 14.80 -1.58
C ARG A 34 5.87 14.87 -1.04
N GLY A 35 6.44 13.73 -0.65
CA GLY A 35 7.84 13.63 -0.22
C GLY A 35 8.82 14.03 -1.31
N TYR A 36 8.61 13.55 -2.53
CA TYR A 36 9.41 13.92 -3.70
C TYR A 36 9.35 15.43 -3.98
N ARG A 37 8.15 16.02 -4.03
CA ARG A 37 7.98 17.46 -4.28
C ARG A 37 8.67 18.33 -3.24
N ARG A 38 8.62 17.95 -1.96
CA ARG A 38 9.37 18.63 -0.90
C ARG A 38 10.89 18.50 -1.07
N ALA A 39 11.38 17.33 -1.50
CA ALA A 39 12.81 17.06 -1.65
C ALA A 39 13.41 17.61 -2.96
N ARG A 40 12.59 17.86 -3.98
CA ARG A 40 12.98 18.26 -5.34
C ARG A 40 12.05 19.34 -5.92
N PRO A 41 11.86 20.50 -5.25
CA PRO A 41 10.92 21.52 -5.71
C PRO A 41 11.27 22.06 -7.11
N LEU A 42 12.57 22.19 -7.41
CA LEU A 42 13.05 22.65 -8.71
C LEU A 42 12.79 21.67 -9.86
N PHE A 43 12.54 20.38 -9.60
CA PHE A 43 12.28 19.38 -10.65
C PHE A 43 10.80 18.96 -10.71
N ALA A 44 9.98 19.53 -9.83
CA ALA A 44 8.56 19.22 -9.75
C ALA A 44 7.77 19.73 -10.96
N HIS A 45 8.28 20.75 -11.67
CA HIS A 45 7.62 21.32 -12.86
C HIS A 45 7.70 20.41 -14.09
N ASP A 46 8.68 19.52 -14.16
CA ASP A 46 8.82 18.52 -15.24
C ASP A 46 7.93 17.29 -15.06
N LEU A 47 7.14 17.25 -13.97
CA LEU A 47 6.29 16.14 -13.58
C LEU A 47 4.82 16.59 -13.60
N GLU A 48 4.09 16.09 -14.58
CA GLU A 48 2.64 16.17 -14.59
C GLU A 48 2.04 14.97 -13.87
N VAL A 49 0.96 15.20 -13.12
CA VAL A 49 0.27 14.17 -12.36
C VAL A 49 -1.20 14.16 -12.70
N SER A 50 -1.68 13.00 -13.12
CA SER A 50 -3.10 12.70 -13.31
C SER A 50 -3.57 11.64 -12.32
N VAL A 51 -4.88 11.64 -12.07
CA VAL A 51 -5.52 10.73 -11.12
C VAL A 51 -6.59 9.93 -11.81
N LEU A 52 -6.50 8.62 -11.70
CA LEU A 52 -7.60 7.73 -12.05
C LEU A 52 -8.49 7.52 -10.82
N SER A 53 -9.66 8.14 -10.84
CA SER A 53 -10.66 8.14 -9.79
C SER A 53 -11.85 7.24 -10.12
N ALA A 54 -12.36 6.51 -9.12
CA ALA A 54 -13.60 5.75 -9.23
C ALA A 54 -14.84 6.62 -9.43
N ALA A 55 -14.81 7.89 -9.02
CA ALA A 55 -15.93 8.81 -9.13
C ALA A 55 -15.81 9.75 -10.35
N PHE A 56 -14.59 10.14 -10.69
CA PHE A 56 -14.35 11.22 -11.67
C PHE A 56 -13.65 10.76 -12.96
N GLY A 57 -13.31 9.48 -13.10
CA GLY A 57 -12.51 9.01 -14.22
C GLY A 57 -11.07 9.51 -14.14
N LEU A 58 -10.46 9.84 -15.28
CA LEU A 58 -9.10 10.36 -15.35
C LEU A 58 -9.12 11.89 -15.31
N ILE A 59 -8.58 12.48 -14.26
CA ILE A 59 -8.58 13.93 -14.00
C ILE A 59 -7.18 14.44 -13.67
N PRO A 60 -6.84 15.71 -13.94
CA PRO A 60 -5.58 16.29 -13.45
C PRO A 60 -5.59 16.35 -11.92
N GLU A 61 -4.43 16.28 -11.29
CA GLU A 61 -4.33 16.28 -9.83
C GLU A 61 -4.80 17.57 -9.16
N THR A 62 -4.90 18.67 -9.91
CA THR A 62 -5.37 19.97 -9.44
C THR A 62 -6.89 20.08 -9.49
N HIS A 63 -7.59 19.10 -10.08
CA HIS A 63 -9.04 19.12 -10.21
C HIS A 63 -9.70 19.17 -8.82
N PRO A 64 -10.55 20.18 -8.54
CA PRO A 64 -11.24 20.29 -7.25
C PRO A 64 -12.26 19.17 -7.08
N ILE A 65 -12.20 18.43 -5.98
CA ILE A 65 -13.12 17.33 -5.68
C ILE A 65 -13.72 17.43 -4.28
N PRO A 66 -15.01 17.09 -4.12
CA PRO A 66 -15.64 16.97 -2.82
C PRO A 66 -15.13 15.75 -2.05
N VAL A 67 -15.52 15.63 -0.79
CA VAL A 67 -15.44 14.35 -0.07
C VAL A 67 -16.42 13.36 -0.73
N TYR A 68 -15.95 12.15 -1.00
CA TYR A 68 -16.78 11.07 -1.55
C TYR A 68 -16.29 9.71 -1.08
N ASP A 69 -17.19 8.72 -1.07
CA ASP A 69 -16.84 7.32 -0.84
C ASP A 69 -17.37 6.45 -1.97
N GLN A 70 -16.49 6.16 -2.94
CA GLN A 70 -16.81 5.34 -4.10
C GLN A 70 -15.64 4.41 -4.40
N LEU A 71 -15.95 3.11 -4.44
CA LEU A 71 -15.01 2.06 -4.78
C LEU A 71 -14.99 1.81 -6.27
N MET A 72 -13.79 1.56 -6.82
CA MET A 72 -13.64 1.06 -8.19
C MET A 72 -14.04 -0.43 -8.23
N THR A 73 -15.29 -0.71 -8.59
CA THR A 73 -15.78 -2.05 -8.90
C THR A 73 -15.48 -2.42 -10.36
N ALA A 74 -15.63 -3.69 -10.72
CA ALA A 74 -15.48 -4.13 -12.11
C ALA A 74 -16.46 -3.41 -13.05
N GLN A 75 -17.73 -3.32 -12.64
CA GLN A 75 -18.76 -2.60 -13.39
C GLN A 75 -18.43 -1.10 -13.51
N GLN A 76 -18.00 -0.46 -12.42
CA GLN A 76 -17.64 0.96 -12.45
C GLN A 76 -16.45 1.21 -13.38
N ALA A 77 -15.45 0.33 -13.35
CA ALA A 77 -14.30 0.40 -14.25
C ALA A 77 -14.73 0.30 -15.72
N ASP A 78 -15.67 -0.59 -16.04
CA ASP A 78 -16.20 -0.74 -17.39
C ASP A 78 -16.98 0.48 -17.85
N THR A 79 -17.83 1.04 -16.98
CA THR A 79 -18.59 2.27 -17.24
C THR A 79 -17.66 3.45 -17.52
N LEU A 80 -16.60 3.62 -16.72
CA LEU A 80 -15.68 4.75 -16.86
C LEU A 80 -14.71 4.60 -18.04
N ARG A 81 -14.46 3.37 -18.51
CA ARG A 81 -13.38 3.07 -19.46
C ARG A 81 -13.41 3.93 -20.73
N PRO A 82 -14.54 4.14 -21.43
CA PRO A 82 -14.55 4.94 -22.63
C PRO A 82 -14.10 6.39 -22.37
N GLN A 83 -14.59 7.00 -21.29
CA GLN A 83 -14.18 8.35 -20.89
C GLN A 83 -12.69 8.40 -20.50
N VAL A 84 -12.23 7.42 -19.73
CA VAL A 84 -10.84 7.33 -19.28
C VAL A 84 -9.89 7.20 -20.47
N LEU A 85 -10.20 6.35 -21.46
CA LEU A 85 -9.38 6.18 -22.65
C LEU A 85 -9.37 7.44 -23.53
N THR A 86 -10.49 8.15 -23.65
CA THR A 86 -10.52 9.44 -24.36
C THR A 86 -9.61 10.47 -23.68
N CYS A 87 -9.74 10.65 -22.36
CA CYS A 87 -8.88 11.56 -21.61
C CYS A 87 -7.40 11.13 -21.68
N PHE A 88 -7.13 9.82 -21.63
CA PHE A 88 -5.77 9.30 -21.75
C PHE A 88 -5.18 9.55 -23.14
N ALA A 89 -5.96 9.36 -24.21
CA ALA A 89 -5.53 9.67 -25.57
C ALA A 89 -5.20 11.17 -25.72
N ASP A 90 -5.96 12.06 -25.10
CA ASP A 90 -5.68 13.49 -25.10
C ASP A 90 -4.36 13.82 -24.38
N LEU A 91 -4.08 13.16 -23.24
CA LEU A 91 -2.78 13.28 -22.57
C LEU A 91 -1.64 12.79 -23.47
N MET A 92 -1.82 11.66 -24.16
CA MET A 92 -0.78 11.08 -25.03
C MET A 92 -0.47 11.92 -26.29
N ARG A 93 -1.25 12.97 -26.58
CA ARG A 93 -0.88 13.97 -27.59
C ARG A 93 0.20 14.94 -27.12
N GLN A 94 0.48 15.00 -25.82
CA GLN A 94 1.55 15.81 -25.27
C GLN A 94 2.92 15.11 -25.38
N GLU A 95 4.00 15.89 -25.33
CA GLU A 95 5.38 15.40 -25.48
C GLU A 95 5.96 14.85 -24.16
N TYR A 96 5.41 13.72 -23.71
CA TYR A 96 5.99 12.94 -22.62
C TYR A 96 7.09 12.03 -23.13
N THR A 97 8.17 11.91 -22.35
CA THR A 97 9.23 10.92 -22.59
C THR A 97 9.11 9.71 -21.66
N HIS A 98 8.43 9.88 -20.53
CA HIS A 98 8.23 8.83 -19.53
C HIS A 98 6.80 8.87 -19.01
N LEU A 99 6.22 7.68 -18.85
CA LEU A 99 4.91 7.44 -18.24
C LEU A 99 5.06 6.46 -17.08
N CYS A 100 4.54 6.80 -15.90
CA CYS A 100 4.41 5.86 -14.79
C CYS A 100 2.95 5.64 -14.40
N LEU A 101 2.54 4.37 -14.34
CA LEU A 101 1.22 3.93 -13.88
C LEU A 101 1.31 3.38 -12.46
N GLY A 102 0.99 4.24 -11.49
CA GLY A 102 0.83 3.94 -10.07
C GLY A 102 -0.55 3.36 -9.74
N LEU A 103 -0.99 2.34 -10.46
CA LEU A 103 -2.35 1.81 -10.41
C LEU A 103 -2.44 0.48 -9.66
N SER A 104 -3.56 0.23 -8.99
CA SER A 104 -3.90 -1.12 -8.52
C SER A 104 -4.58 -1.92 -9.64
N GLN A 105 -4.57 -3.25 -9.56
CA GLN A 105 -5.19 -4.12 -10.59
C GLN A 105 -6.65 -3.76 -10.89
N ARG A 106 -7.40 -3.32 -9.87
CA ARG A 106 -8.80 -2.89 -10.03
C ARG A 106 -8.95 -1.66 -10.95
N TYR A 107 -7.94 -0.78 -10.94
CA TYR A 107 -7.94 0.46 -11.71
C TYR A 107 -7.40 0.24 -13.13
N VAL A 108 -6.48 -0.72 -13.32
CA VAL A 108 -5.99 -1.10 -14.67
C VAL A 108 -7.14 -1.50 -15.59
N ARG A 109 -8.20 -2.15 -15.07
CA ARG A 109 -9.41 -2.49 -15.85
C ARG A 109 -10.09 -1.27 -16.48
N ALA A 110 -10.11 -0.13 -15.79
CA ALA A 110 -10.69 1.11 -16.31
C ALA A 110 -9.83 1.75 -17.40
N MET A 111 -8.62 1.24 -17.64
CA MET A 111 -7.69 1.68 -18.67
C MET A 111 -7.41 0.61 -19.72
N GLN A 112 -8.07 -0.55 -19.70
CA GLN A 112 -7.78 -1.63 -20.66
C GLN A 112 -7.80 -1.10 -22.12
N GLY A 113 -6.68 -1.29 -22.85
CA GLY A 113 -6.46 -0.71 -24.19
C GLY A 113 -5.59 0.57 -24.20
N TRP A 114 -5.12 1.04 -23.04
CA TRP A 114 -4.26 2.23 -22.93
C TRP A 114 -2.92 2.07 -23.64
N ASP A 115 -2.39 0.85 -23.72
CA ASP A 115 -1.09 0.53 -24.30
C ASP A 115 -1.03 0.82 -25.80
N GLU A 116 -2.13 0.65 -26.52
CA GLU A 116 -2.27 0.99 -27.94
C GLU A 116 -2.22 2.52 -28.19
N LEU A 117 -2.50 3.32 -27.15
CA LEU A 117 -2.55 4.78 -27.22
C LEU A 117 -1.20 5.43 -26.88
N VAL A 118 -0.22 4.66 -26.42
CA VAL A 118 1.09 5.19 -26.02
C VAL A 118 2.02 5.30 -27.24
N PRO A 119 2.58 6.49 -27.52
CA PRO A 119 3.55 6.64 -28.60
C PRO A 119 4.81 5.79 -28.35
N ALA A 120 5.40 5.23 -29.41
CA ALA A 120 6.54 4.31 -29.34
C ALA A 120 7.79 4.87 -28.63
N GLY A 121 7.93 6.20 -28.54
CA GLY A 121 9.06 6.87 -27.86
C GLY A 121 8.89 7.06 -26.35
N VAL A 122 7.74 6.70 -25.77
CA VAL A 122 7.47 6.91 -24.34
C VAL A 122 7.93 5.70 -23.54
N ALA A 123 8.86 5.90 -22.61
CA ALA A 123 9.26 4.87 -21.66
C ALA A 123 8.17 4.66 -20.61
N VAL A 124 7.57 3.47 -20.57
CA VAL A 124 6.47 3.15 -19.64
C VAL A 124 6.96 2.34 -18.45
N THR A 125 6.54 2.72 -17.24
CA THR A 125 6.73 1.97 -15.99
C THR A 125 5.36 1.69 -15.37
N GLN A 126 5.08 0.43 -15.05
CA GLN A 126 3.90 0.06 -14.25
C GLN A 126 4.37 -0.42 -12.88
N THR A 127 3.76 0.09 -11.82
CA THR A 127 4.07 -0.38 -10.46
C THR A 127 3.23 -1.61 -10.10
N ASP A 128 3.88 -2.65 -9.59
CA ASP A 128 3.29 -3.96 -9.33
C ASP A 128 3.72 -4.53 -7.96
N GLY A 129 3.26 -5.73 -7.64
CA GLY A 129 3.56 -6.36 -6.35
C GLY A 129 2.86 -5.74 -5.14
N SER A 130 3.44 -5.98 -3.95
CA SER A 130 2.90 -5.52 -2.67
C SER A 130 2.98 -4.00 -2.53
N MET A 131 2.19 -3.41 -1.62
CA MET A 131 2.22 -1.95 -1.41
C MET A 131 3.62 -1.41 -1.12
N GLY A 132 4.44 -2.13 -0.34
CA GLY A 132 5.82 -1.72 -0.05
C GLY A 132 6.69 -1.69 -1.32
N ILE A 133 6.56 -2.70 -2.18
CA ILE A 133 7.25 -2.76 -3.48
C ILE A 133 6.82 -1.59 -4.36
N LYS A 134 5.52 -1.35 -4.50
CA LYS A 134 4.98 -0.23 -5.29
C LYS A 134 5.49 1.14 -4.82
N LEU A 135 5.59 1.34 -3.50
CA LEU A 135 6.15 2.57 -2.94
C LEU A 135 7.62 2.73 -3.30
N GLY A 136 8.40 1.65 -3.24
CA GLY A 136 9.80 1.62 -3.67
C GLY A 136 9.97 1.91 -5.16
N GLN A 137 9.18 1.25 -6.02
CA GLN A 137 9.16 1.47 -7.47
C GLN A 137 8.80 2.91 -7.82
N LEU A 138 7.72 3.45 -7.23
CA LEU A 138 7.30 4.84 -7.46
C LEU A 138 8.39 5.82 -7.02
N ARG A 139 9.00 5.60 -5.85
CA ARG A 139 10.10 6.43 -5.38
C ARG A 139 11.27 6.39 -6.37
N ALA A 140 11.74 5.20 -6.74
CA ALA A 140 12.86 5.05 -7.67
C ALA A 140 12.57 5.79 -8.99
N TRP A 141 11.37 5.60 -9.57
CA TRP A 141 10.95 6.29 -10.79
C TRP A 141 10.93 7.82 -10.65
N LEU A 142 10.38 8.35 -9.55
CA LEU A 142 10.33 9.80 -9.30
C LEU A 142 11.74 10.42 -9.22
N PHE A 143 12.68 9.70 -8.61
CA PHE A 143 14.07 10.13 -8.42
C PHE A 143 14.98 9.78 -9.61
N GLY A 144 14.48 9.08 -10.64
CA GLY A 144 15.29 8.64 -11.79
C GLY A 144 16.30 7.56 -11.43
N GLU A 145 16.04 6.79 -10.37
CA GLU A 145 16.88 5.70 -9.88
C GLU A 145 16.42 4.37 -10.48
N ALA A 146 17.34 3.43 -10.69
CA ALA A 146 16.98 2.07 -11.02
C ALA A 146 16.30 1.41 -9.81
N TRP A 147 15.07 0.94 -9.98
CA TRP A 147 14.44 0.15 -8.94
C TRP A 147 15.11 -1.22 -8.86
N GLN A 148 15.68 -1.53 -7.70
CA GLN A 148 16.10 -2.89 -7.38
C GLN A 148 15.21 -3.40 -6.25
N PRO A 149 14.52 -4.55 -6.42
CA PRO A 149 13.93 -5.22 -5.28
C PRO A 149 15.05 -5.54 -4.31
N ASP A 150 14.88 -5.18 -3.03
CA ASP A 150 15.87 -5.52 -2.01
C ASP A 150 16.12 -7.05 -2.07
N PRO A 151 17.33 -7.50 -2.45
CA PRO A 151 17.61 -8.93 -2.62
C PRO A 151 17.52 -9.69 -1.29
N ALA A 152 17.57 -8.98 -0.16
CA ALA A 152 17.39 -9.53 1.17
C ALA A 152 16.00 -9.20 1.70
N HIS A 153 14.94 -9.76 1.10
CA HIS A 153 13.71 -9.88 1.87
C HIS A 153 13.91 -11.01 2.89
N PRO A 154 14.04 -10.71 4.19
CA PRO A 154 14.27 -11.76 5.18
C PRO A 154 13.11 -12.76 5.12
N THR A 155 13.43 -14.03 4.87
CA THR A 155 12.49 -15.15 4.99
C THR A 155 12.05 -15.34 6.44
N ARG A 156 12.85 -14.84 7.38
CA ARG A 156 12.58 -14.81 8.81
C ARG A 156 13.04 -13.50 9.42
N LEU A 157 12.14 -12.84 10.13
CA LEU A 157 12.44 -11.76 11.04
C LEU A 157 12.74 -12.37 12.40
N VAL A 158 14.00 -12.30 12.82
CA VAL A 158 14.46 -12.82 14.11
C VAL A 158 14.34 -11.71 15.14
N ALA A 159 13.72 -12.01 16.28
CA ALA A 159 13.64 -11.09 17.41
C ALA A 159 15.03 -10.88 18.03
N SER A 160 15.22 -9.76 18.72
CA SER A 160 16.47 -9.51 19.46
C SER A 160 16.71 -10.61 20.51
N ASN A 161 17.97 -11.00 20.72
CA ASN A 161 18.38 -11.88 21.82
C ASN A 161 18.04 -11.29 23.21
N SER A 162 17.89 -9.98 23.29
CA SER A 162 17.37 -9.26 24.45
C SER A 162 16.16 -8.44 24.00
N PRO A 163 14.97 -9.08 23.88
CA PRO A 163 13.77 -8.37 23.50
C PRO A 163 13.38 -7.41 24.61
N ARG A 164 12.62 -6.36 24.26
CA ARG A 164 12.19 -5.36 25.24
C ARG A 164 11.25 -5.95 26.29
N GLY A 165 10.62 -7.09 26.00
CA GLY A 165 9.59 -7.70 26.86
C GLY A 165 8.33 -6.85 26.99
N ALA A 166 8.26 -5.75 26.23
CA ALA A 166 7.17 -4.80 26.26
C ALA A 166 6.88 -4.23 24.87
N ALA A 167 5.61 -4.02 24.57
CA ALA A 167 5.14 -3.45 23.31
C ALA A 167 3.82 -2.68 23.50
N THR A 168 3.58 -1.69 22.65
CA THR A 168 2.31 -0.94 22.68
C THR A 168 1.54 -1.15 21.38
N ILE A 169 0.26 -1.46 21.48
CA ILE A 169 -0.65 -1.56 20.33
C ILE A 169 -1.98 -0.87 20.62
N CYS A 170 -2.38 0.07 19.76
CA CYS A 170 -3.62 0.83 19.92
C CYS A 170 -3.80 1.47 21.31
N GLY A 171 -2.70 1.90 21.94
CA GLY A 171 -2.70 2.48 23.30
C GLY A 171 -2.62 1.46 24.44
N MET A 172 -2.72 0.16 24.15
CA MET A 172 -2.56 -0.90 25.13
C MET A 172 -1.09 -1.31 25.26
N SER A 173 -0.58 -1.30 26.49
CA SER A 173 0.77 -1.78 26.81
C SER A 173 0.72 -3.26 27.17
N LEU A 174 1.58 -4.03 26.52
CA LEU A 174 1.80 -5.45 26.76
C LEU A 174 3.14 -5.60 27.45
N HIS A 175 3.18 -6.40 28.51
CA HIS A 175 4.39 -6.82 29.20
C HIS A 175 4.35 -8.34 29.29
N LEU A 176 4.91 -8.99 28.28
CA LEU A 176 4.90 -10.44 28.13
C LEU A 176 6.27 -10.90 27.62
N SER A 177 6.76 -11.98 28.19
CA SER A 177 7.87 -12.75 27.68
C SER A 177 7.46 -13.58 26.46
N ARG A 178 8.46 -14.05 25.70
CA ARG A 178 8.24 -14.97 24.58
C ARG A 178 7.45 -16.21 25.01
N ASP A 179 7.79 -16.79 26.15
CA ASP A 179 7.18 -18.04 26.61
C ASP A 179 5.71 -17.84 27.01
N GLU A 180 5.38 -16.71 27.64
CA GLU A 180 3.99 -16.37 27.96
C GLU A 180 3.15 -16.15 26.69
N VAL A 181 3.71 -15.50 25.66
CA VAL A 181 3.02 -15.34 24.38
C VAL A 181 2.75 -16.70 23.72
N LEU A 182 3.74 -17.60 23.71
CA LEU A 182 3.60 -18.93 23.11
C LEU A 182 2.66 -19.84 23.92
N GLU A 183 2.65 -19.73 25.26
CA GLU A 183 1.71 -20.43 26.14
C GLU A 183 0.26 -20.03 25.86
N GLN A 184 -0.03 -18.73 25.78
CA GLN A 184 -1.37 -18.26 25.43
C GLN A 184 -1.81 -18.74 24.05
N ALA A 185 -0.88 -18.74 23.08
CA ALA A 185 -1.16 -19.25 21.74
C ALA A 185 -1.52 -20.74 21.76
N ARG A 186 -0.78 -21.56 22.50
CA ARG A 186 -1.07 -23.00 22.67
C ARG A 186 -2.46 -23.23 23.25
N GLN A 187 -2.80 -22.53 24.33
CA GLN A 187 -4.11 -22.66 24.98
C GLN A 187 -5.26 -22.28 24.04
N ALA A 188 -5.10 -21.19 23.29
CA ALA A 188 -6.11 -20.75 22.33
C ALA A 188 -6.27 -21.72 21.15
N LEU A 189 -5.17 -22.31 20.67
CA LEU A 189 -5.21 -23.32 19.61
C LEU A 189 -5.95 -24.60 20.04
N GLN A 190 -5.86 -24.97 21.32
CA GLN A 190 -6.59 -26.11 21.88
C GLN A 190 -8.10 -25.82 22.07
N ALA A 191 -8.46 -24.58 22.41
CA ALA A 191 -9.84 -24.19 22.66
C ALA A 191 -10.63 -23.90 21.37
N ASP A 192 -10.14 -23.02 20.51
CA ASP A 192 -10.78 -22.65 19.24
C ASP A 192 -9.77 -21.94 18.28
N GLY A 193 -9.16 -22.73 17.40
CA GLY A 193 -8.17 -22.27 16.43
C GLY A 193 -8.74 -21.71 15.11
N GLN A 194 -10.06 -21.48 14.97
CA GLN A 194 -10.74 -21.21 13.68
C GLN A 194 -10.23 -20.00 12.87
N HIS A 195 -9.32 -19.21 13.44
CA HIS A 195 -8.75 -18.01 12.81
C HIS A 195 -7.23 -17.99 12.80
N ALA A 196 -6.58 -18.96 13.43
CA ALA A 196 -5.13 -18.98 13.61
C ALA A 196 -4.41 -19.03 12.25
N GLN A 197 -4.93 -19.73 11.25
CA GLN A 197 -4.26 -19.85 9.94
C GLN A 197 -4.61 -18.74 8.92
N ARG A 198 -5.32 -17.68 9.33
CA ARG A 198 -5.70 -16.59 8.40
C ARG A 198 -4.55 -15.61 8.14
N TYR A 199 -3.49 -16.09 7.49
CA TYR A 199 -2.37 -15.28 7.01
C TYR A 199 -2.12 -15.51 5.51
N ARG A 200 -1.45 -14.54 4.88
CA ARG A 200 -1.07 -14.60 3.46
C ARG A 200 0.44 -14.66 3.28
N ASP A 201 1.13 -13.72 3.92
CA ASP A 201 2.55 -13.51 3.67
C ASP A 201 3.44 -13.88 4.86
N TRP A 202 2.93 -13.82 6.09
CA TRP A 202 3.73 -13.99 7.31
C TRP A 202 3.02 -14.85 8.35
N TYR A 203 3.75 -15.71 9.04
CA TYR A 203 3.29 -16.57 10.13
C TYR A 203 4.27 -16.58 11.31
N VAL A 204 3.79 -17.06 12.46
CA VAL A 204 4.59 -17.38 13.64
C VAL A 204 4.46 -18.89 13.86
N LEU A 205 5.55 -19.58 14.20
CA LEU A 205 5.48 -20.97 14.60
C LEU A 205 5.20 -21.08 16.09
N VAL A 206 4.12 -21.77 16.43
CA VAL A 206 3.78 -22.20 17.79
C VAL A 206 3.88 -23.72 17.78
N ASP A 207 4.97 -24.26 18.32
CA ASP A 207 5.29 -25.69 18.31
C ASP A 207 5.20 -26.35 16.92
N GLY A 208 5.71 -25.63 15.91
CA GLY A 208 5.67 -26.08 14.51
C GLY A 208 4.34 -25.82 13.80
N TYR A 209 3.30 -25.34 14.50
CA TYR A 209 2.04 -24.95 13.89
C TYR A 209 2.06 -23.46 13.48
N PRO A 210 1.83 -23.14 12.19
CA PRO A 210 1.89 -21.76 11.74
C PRO A 210 0.61 -21.00 12.07
N VAL A 211 0.76 -19.84 12.69
CA VAL A 211 -0.34 -18.94 13.06
C VAL A 211 -0.13 -17.53 12.53
N ALA A 212 -1.24 -16.82 12.30
CA ALA A 212 -1.26 -15.47 11.75
C ALA A 212 -0.77 -14.48 12.81
N PRO A 213 0.20 -13.59 12.48
CA PRO A 213 0.71 -12.60 13.41
C PRO A 213 -0.38 -11.70 13.99
N LYS A 214 -1.37 -11.34 13.17
CA LYS A 214 -2.50 -10.52 13.61
C LYS A 214 -3.40 -11.24 14.60
N TRP A 215 -3.65 -12.53 14.37
CA TRP A 215 -4.44 -13.35 15.29
C TRP A 215 -3.74 -13.45 16.65
N LEU A 216 -2.43 -13.76 16.65
CA LEU A 216 -1.67 -13.90 17.88
C LEU A 216 -1.61 -12.58 18.68
N VAL A 217 -1.39 -11.45 17.99
CA VAL A 217 -1.40 -10.14 18.65
C VAL A 217 -2.79 -9.79 19.17
N SER A 218 -3.86 -10.12 18.44
CA SER A 218 -5.23 -9.92 18.90
C SER A 218 -5.55 -10.77 20.13
N LEU A 219 -5.03 -11.98 20.21
CA LEU A 219 -5.18 -12.88 21.35
C LEU A 219 -4.52 -12.29 22.61
N ILE A 220 -3.23 -11.95 22.53
CA ILE A 220 -2.47 -11.48 23.71
C ILE A 220 -2.82 -10.06 24.16
N SER A 221 -3.45 -9.26 23.29
CA SER A 221 -3.81 -7.87 23.60
C SER A 221 -5.31 -7.64 23.79
N GLY A 222 -6.17 -8.57 23.37
CA GLY A 222 -7.61 -8.34 23.28
C GLY A 222 -8.03 -7.30 22.22
N VAL A 223 -7.10 -6.69 21.48
CA VAL A 223 -7.40 -5.70 20.45
C VAL A 223 -7.88 -6.41 19.18
N PRO A 224 -9.04 -6.07 18.59
CA PRO A 224 -9.50 -6.70 17.37
C PRO A 224 -8.52 -6.49 16.19
N THR A 225 -8.35 -7.53 15.38
CA THR A 225 -7.45 -7.49 14.20
C THR A 225 -7.77 -6.38 13.21
N SER A 226 -8.98 -5.81 13.20
CA SER A 226 -9.36 -4.67 12.36
C SER A 226 -8.70 -3.34 12.77
N ARG A 227 -8.20 -3.23 14.01
CA ARG A 227 -7.66 -1.97 14.55
C ARG A 227 -6.17 -1.73 14.26
N PHE A 228 -5.48 -2.70 13.68
CA PHE A 228 -4.06 -2.60 13.35
C PHE A 228 -3.70 -3.38 12.09
N ASP A 229 -2.58 -3.00 11.46
CA ASP A 229 -2.08 -3.67 10.27
C ASP A 229 -1.09 -4.82 10.59
N ALA A 230 -0.76 -5.61 9.58
CA ALA A 230 0.15 -6.75 9.73
C ALA A 230 1.59 -6.32 10.09
N SER A 231 2.03 -5.14 9.68
CA SER A 231 3.36 -4.62 10.02
C SER A 231 3.45 -4.35 11.51
N ARG A 232 2.42 -3.70 12.08
CA ARG A 232 2.36 -3.42 13.51
C ARG A 232 2.31 -4.71 14.32
N ALA A 233 1.58 -5.72 13.87
CA ALA A 233 1.54 -7.02 14.53
C ALA A 233 2.94 -7.65 14.62
N ARG A 234 3.70 -7.67 13.52
CA ARG A 234 5.08 -8.19 13.51
C ARG A 234 6.00 -7.40 14.43
N GLN A 235 5.92 -6.07 14.43
CA GLN A 235 6.73 -5.23 15.32
C GLN A 235 6.48 -5.53 16.80
N VAL A 236 5.22 -5.76 17.18
CA VAL A 236 4.84 -6.13 18.55
C VAL A 236 5.45 -7.48 18.91
N LEU A 237 5.28 -8.49 18.07
CA LEU A 237 5.83 -9.83 18.31
C LEU A 237 7.36 -9.83 18.44
N LEU A 238 8.06 -9.14 17.55
CA LEU A 238 9.52 -9.00 17.62
C LEU A 238 9.96 -8.28 18.90
N ALA A 239 9.20 -7.28 19.37
CA ALA A 239 9.49 -6.58 20.63
C ALA A 239 9.28 -7.47 21.87
N LEU A 240 8.40 -8.48 21.78
CA LEU A 240 8.13 -9.49 22.79
C LEU A 240 9.02 -10.75 22.64
N GLY A 241 9.96 -10.76 21.70
CA GLY A 241 10.91 -11.88 21.53
C GLY A 241 10.42 -13.00 20.62
N VAL A 242 9.36 -12.78 19.85
CA VAL A 242 8.75 -13.77 18.96
C VAL A 242 9.18 -13.53 17.52
N ASP A 243 9.79 -14.55 16.93
CA ASP A 243 10.19 -14.55 15.52
C ASP A 243 8.98 -14.60 14.60
N VAL A 244 9.13 -14.07 13.38
CA VAL A 244 8.09 -14.12 12.35
C VAL A 244 8.69 -14.60 11.04
N GLU A 245 8.05 -15.57 10.42
CA GLU A 245 8.49 -16.20 9.18
C GLU A 245 7.59 -15.82 8.01
N ARG A 246 8.15 -15.84 6.80
CA ARG A 246 7.44 -15.53 5.57
C ARG A 246 7.03 -16.81 4.87
N VAL A 247 5.84 -16.82 4.28
CA VAL A 247 5.45 -17.88 3.33
C VAL A 247 6.38 -17.77 2.11
N LEU A 248 7.01 -18.89 1.75
CA LEU A 248 7.87 -19.03 0.57
C LEU A 248 7.04 -19.21 -0.71
#